data_AF-A0A6J6L6X3-F1
#
_entry.id   AF-A0A6J6L6X3-F1
#
_cell.length_a   1.000
_cell.length_b   1.000
_cell.length_c   1.000
_cell.angle_alpha   90.00
_cell.angle_beta   90.00
_cell.angle_gamma   90.00
#
_symmetry.space_group_name_H-M   'P 1'
#
loop_
_entity.id
_entity.type
_entity.pdbx_description
1 polymer ?
#
loop_
_entity_poly.entity_id
_entity_poly.type
_entity_poly.pdbx_seq_one_letter_code
_entity_poly.pdbx_strand_id
1 'polypeptide(L)'
;MLAAQPGFVTGKRLVADALLIALCANLGNLLDRAPGRVIKVALLAWIPLAFIAGTGPVGVAVAPVIGAAAGMLPDDLRERSMLGDTGANLIGGVIGLMAVFTLGRGARTGVLVALIVLNLASEVISFSKIIEKVPPLRYLDRLGRVA
;
A
#
# COMPACT_ATOMS: atom_id res chain seq x y z
N MET A 1 -11.07 -21.49 7.32
CA MET A 1 -10.07 -20.73 8.10
C MET A 1 -8.74 -20.85 7.36
N LEU A 2 -8.43 -19.91 6.46
CA LEU A 2 -7.12 -19.85 5.80
C LEU A 2 -6.11 -19.52 6.90
N ALA A 3 -5.45 -20.53 7.46
CA ALA A 3 -4.39 -20.32 8.43
C ALA A 3 -3.32 -19.45 7.75
N ALA A 4 -3.15 -18.23 8.27
CA ALA A 4 -2.01 -17.40 7.93
C ALA A 4 -0.76 -18.24 8.19
N GLN A 5 -0.04 -18.55 7.12
CA GLN A 5 1.24 -19.24 7.25
C GLN A 5 2.26 -18.19 7.70
N PRO A 6 3.15 -18.49 8.67
CA PRO A 6 4.15 -17.53 9.10
C PRO A 6 4.93 -17.03 7.88
N GLY A 7 5.21 -15.73 7.85
CA GLY A 7 6.17 -15.17 6.90
C GLY A 7 7.54 -15.81 7.10
N PHE A 8 8.41 -15.73 6.09
CA PHE A 8 9.84 -16.00 6.28
C PHE A 8 10.21 -17.46 6.66
N VAL A 9 9.48 -18.45 6.13
CA VAL A 9 9.65 -19.88 6.52
C VAL A 9 10.90 -20.55 5.92
N THR A 10 11.35 -20.12 4.75
CA THR A 10 12.50 -20.71 4.03
C THR A 10 13.31 -19.59 3.39
N GLY A 11 14.60 -19.83 3.06
CA GLY A 11 15.44 -18.80 2.43
C GLY A 11 14.82 -18.20 1.15
N LYS A 12 14.24 -19.04 0.28
CA LYS A 12 13.50 -18.58 -0.91
C LYS A 12 12.30 -17.71 -0.54
N ARG A 13 11.56 -18.10 0.49
CA ARG A 13 10.38 -17.34 0.92
C ARG A 13 10.75 -16.04 1.62
N LEU A 14 11.87 -16.02 2.34
CA LEU A 14 12.41 -14.82 2.96
C LEU A 14 12.70 -13.75 1.90
N VAL A 15 13.38 -14.13 0.82
CA VAL A 15 13.65 -13.22 -0.30
C VAL A 15 12.35 -12.73 -0.96
N ALA A 16 11.39 -13.63 -1.21
CA ALA A 16 10.12 -13.25 -1.82
C ALA A 16 9.27 -12.32 -0.93
N ASP A 17 9.22 -12.59 0.37
CA ASP A 17 8.48 -11.77 1.34
C ASP A 17 9.17 -10.40 1.53
N ALA A 18 10.51 -10.36 1.56
CA ALA A 18 11.27 -9.11 1.60
C ALA A 18 11.08 -8.28 0.31
N LEU A 19 11.09 -8.93 -0.85
CA LEU A 19 10.83 -8.27 -2.13
C LEU A 19 9.40 -7.71 -2.19
N LEU A 20 8.41 -8.43 -1.67
CA LEU A 20 7.04 -7.93 -1.57
C LEU A 20 6.99 -6.64 -0.75
N ILE A 21 7.62 -6.62 0.43
CA ILE A 21 7.66 -5.43 1.30
C ILE A 21 8.37 -4.26 0.58
N ALA A 22 9.53 -4.52 -0.03
CA ALA A 22 10.30 -3.50 -0.73
C ALA A 22 9.54 -2.92 -1.94
N LEU A 23 8.91 -3.76 -2.76
CA LEU A 23 8.12 -3.32 -3.91
C LEU A 23 6.85 -2.59 -3.50
N CYS A 24 6.27 -2.92 -2.33
CA CYS A 24 5.13 -2.19 -1.80
C CYS A 24 5.54 -0.81 -1.27
N ALA A 25 6.69 -0.70 -0.61
CA ALA A 25 7.29 0.58 -0.24
C ALA A 25 7.55 1.45 -1.48
N ASN A 26 8.22 0.90 -2.50
CA ASN A 26 8.48 1.62 -3.75
C ASN A 26 7.19 2.00 -4.48
N LEU A 27 6.16 1.14 -4.46
CA LEU A 27 4.85 1.49 -5.03
C LEU A 27 4.21 2.66 -4.28
N GLY A 28 4.33 2.70 -2.94
CA GLY A 28 3.94 3.86 -2.14
C GLY A 28 4.60 5.14 -2.66
N ASN A 29 5.92 5.11 -2.85
CA ASN A 29 6.69 6.22 -3.42
C ASN A 29 6.24 6.61 -4.84
N LEU A 30 5.99 5.64 -5.72
CA LEU A 30 5.50 5.86 -7.08
C LEU A 30 4.11 6.52 -7.11
N LEU A 31 3.29 6.25 -6.09
CA LEU A 31 1.97 6.85 -5.92
C LEU A 31 2.02 8.24 -5.27
N ASP A 32 3.15 8.64 -4.66
CA ASP A 32 3.33 9.96 -4.03
C ASP A 32 3.59 11.08 -5.05
N ARG A 33 2.67 11.20 -6.01
CA ARG A 33 2.74 12.18 -7.11
C ARG A 33 1.55 13.12 -7.14
N ALA A 34 0.65 12.98 -6.17
CA ALA A 34 -0.50 13.85 -6.05
C ALA A 34 -1.05 13.83 -4.60
N PRO A 35 -1.65 14.94 -4.14
CA PRO A 35 -2.13 15.09 -2.77
C PRO A 35 -3.08 13.97 -2.33
N GLY A 36 -2.82 13.37 -1.17
CA GLY A 36 -3.63 12.34 -0.54
C GLY A 36 -3.61 10.97 -1.23
N ARG A 37 -2.92 10.79 -2.36
CA ARG A 37 -3.04 9.56 -3.17
C ARG A 37 -2.54 8.34 -2.41
N VAL A 38 -1.34 8.40 -1.84
CA VAL A 38 -0.74 7.27 -1.11
C VAL A 38 -1.63 6.86 0.06
N ILE A 39 -2.11 7.82 0.84
CA ILE A 39 -2.94 7.57 2.02
C ILE A 39 -4.26 6.91 1.60
N LYS A 40 -4.93 7.39 0.55
CA LYS A 40 -6.17 6.77 0.04
C LYS A 40 -5.95 5.33 -0.41
N VAL A 41 -4.88 5.09 -1.19
CA VAL A 41 -4.56 3.74 -1.68
C VAL A 41 -4.21 2.82 -0.52
N ALA A 42 -3.45 3.31 0.46
CA ALA A 42 -3.13 2.56 1.67
C ALA A 42 -4.37 2.21 2.48
N LEU A 43 -5.33 3.14 2.64
CA LEU A 43 -6.60 2.86 3.30
C LEU A 43 -7.42 1.80 2.55
N LEU A 44 -7.51 1.91 1.22
CA LEU A 44 -8.19 0.92 0.38
C LEU A 44 -7.56 -0.47 0.49
N ALA A 45 -6.24 -0.56 0.55
CA ALA A 45 -5.52 -1.82 0.75
C ALA A 45 -5.64 -2.35 2.19
N TRP A 46 -5.61 -1.47 3.18
CA TRP A 46 -5.66 -1.82 4.58
C TRP A 46 -7.01 -2.40 5.01
N ILE A 47 -8.13 -1.84 4.54
CA ILE A 47 -9.49 -2.28 4.93
C ILE A 47 -9.68 -3.80 4.81
N PRO A 48 -9.49 -4.44 3.63
CA PRO A 48 -9.68 -5.89 3.51
C PRO A 48 -8.64 -6.68 4.31
N LEU A 49 -7.39 -6.19 4.41
CA LEU A 49 -6.37 -6.83 5.23
C LEU A 49 -6.72 -6.79 6.73
N ALA A 50 -7.29 -5.69 7.21
CA ALA A 50 -7.73 -5.54 8.59
C ALA A 50 -8.88 -6.50 8.91
N PHE A 51 -9.82 -6.70 7.99
CA PHE A 51 -10.88 -7.70 8.15
C PHE A 51 -10.34 -9.13 8.24
N ILE A 52 -9.31 -9.46 7.45
CA ILE A 52 -8.69 -10.80 7.49
C ILE A 52 -7.83 -10.97 8.75
N ALA A 53 -7.07 -9.95 9.14
CA ALA A 53 -6.20 -9.99 10.31
C ALA A 53 -6.99 -9.96 11.63
N GLY A 54 -8.17 -9.34 11.63
CA GLY A 54 -9.00 -9.14 12.81
C GLY A 54 -8.25 -8.37 13.91
N THR A 55 -8.51 -8.73 15.17
CA THR A 55 -7.81 -8.20 16.35
C THR A 55 -6.49 -8.92 16.65
N GLY A 56 -5.94 -9.66 15.67
CA GLY A 56 -4.65 -10.32 15.81
C GLY A 56 -3.49 -9.32 15.96
N PRO A 57 -2.31 -9.78 16.42
CA PRO A 57 -1.18 -8.91 16.74
C PRO A 57 -0.74 -7.99 15.58
N VAL A 58 -0.78 -8.50 14.35
CA VAL A 58 -0.41 -7.73 13.14
C VAL A 58 -1.39 -6.61 12.86
N GLY A 59 -2.70 -6.88 12.96
CA GLY A 59 -3.73 -5.87 12.76
C GLY A 59 -3.61 -4.73 13.78
N VAL A 60 -3.40 -5.09 15.05
CA VAL A 60 -3.19 -4.13 16.15
C VAL A 60 -1.91 -3.32 15.96
N ALA A 61 -0.81 -3.94 15.51
CA ALA A 61 0.46 -3.26 15.29
C ALA A 61 0.44 -2.28 14.10
N VAL A 62 -0.33 -2.58 13.06
CA VAL A 62 -0.41 -1.75 11.84
C VAL A 62 -1.41 -0.60 11.99
N ALA A 63 -2.47 -0.79 12.79
CA ALA A 63 -3.55 0.19 12.94
C ALA A 63 -3.09 1.60 13.35
N PRO A 64 -2.12 1.81 14.28
CA PRO A 64 -1.64 3.15 14.62
C PRO A 64 -0.99 3.89 13.45
N VAL A 65 -0.21 3.18 12.61
CA VAL A 65 0.45 3.78 11.44
C VAL A 65 -0.60 4.25 10.42
N ILE A 66 -1.60 3.41 10.16
CA ILE A 66 -2.69 3.74 9.24
C ILE A 66 -3.60 4.84 9.82
N GLY A 67 -3.86 4.81 11.12
CA GLY A 67 -4.60 5.85 11.83
C GLY A 67 -3.90 7.21 11.76
N ALA A 68 -2.57 7.24 11.96
CA ALA A 68 -1.77 8.45 11.80
C ALA A 68 -1.81 8.97 10.36
N ALA A 69 -1.63 8.10 9.37
CA ALA A 69 -1.75 8.47 7.96
C ALA A 69 -3.15 9.04 7.64
N ALA A 70 -4.22 8.42 8.15
CA ALA A 70 -5.58 8.91 8.00
C ALA A 70 -5.78 10.29 8.65
N GLY A 71 -5.18 10.51 9.83
CA GLY A 71 -5.20 11.81 10.51
C GLY A 71 -4.50 12.92 9.73
N MET A 72 -3.45 12.58 8.97
CA MET A 72 -2.72 13.51 8.09
C MET A 72 -3.44 13.78 6.77
N LEU A 73 -4.40 12.94 6.37
CA LEU A 73 -5.07 13.03 5.07
C LEU A 73 -5.66 14.41 4.77
N PRO A 74 -6.34 15.13 5.69
CA PRO A 74 -6.89 16.45 5.39
C PRO A 74 -5.82 17.50 5.10
N ASP A 75 -4.66 17.42 5.75
CA ASP A 75 -3.55 18.36 5.53
C ASP A 75 -2.80 18.04 4.24
N ASP A 76 -2.60 16.75 3.97
CA ASP A 76 -1.99 16.27 2.72
C ASP A 76 -2.87 16.61 1.51
N LEU A 77 -4.20 16.43 1.61
CA LEU A 77 -5.18 16.84 0.58
C LEU A 77 -5.27 18.35 0.36
N ARG A 78 -4.91 19.14 1.37
CA ARG A 78 -4.85 20.60 1.32
C ARG A 78 -3.46 21.13 0.96
N GLU A 79 -2.54 20.24 0.60
CA GLU A 79 -1.15 20.58 0.24
C GLU A 79 -0.41 21.38 1.34
N ARG A 80 -0.86 21.24 2.60
CA ARG A 80 -0.22 21.89 3.76
C ARG A 80 0.96 21.09 4.30
N SER A 81 0.98 19.81 3.99
CA SER A 81 2.03 18.87 4.28
C SER A 81 2.16 17.93 3.09
N MET A 82 3.34 17.33 2.93
CA MET A 82 3.59 16.25 1.99
C MET A 82 4.18 15.09 2.78
N LEU A 83 3.71 13.88 2.54
CA LEU A 83 4.32 12.67 3.12
C LEU A 83 5.81 12.56 2.76
N GLY A 84 6.13 12.88 1.51
CA GLY A 84 7.45 12.69 0.92
C GLY A 84 7.86 11.22 0.90
N ASP A 85 9.08 10.98 0.41
CA ASP A 85 9.63 9.63 0.24
C ASP A 85 9.61 8.83 1.55
N THR A 86 9.89 9.48 2.69
CA THR A 86 9.89 8.82 4.00
C THR A 86 8.50 8.30 4.36
N GLY A 87 7.47 9.15 4.28
CA GLY A 87 6.10 8.77 4.62
C GLY A 87 5.52 7.76 3.64
N ALA A 88 5.75 7.97 2.34
CA ALA A 88 5.21 7.13 1.28
C ALA A 88 5.81 5.71 1.31
N ASN A 89 7.13 5.58 1.44
CA ASN A 89 7.79 4.28 1.56
C ASN A 89 7.41 3.56 2.86
N LEU A 90 7.30 4.29 3.99
CA LEU A 90 6.87 3.72 5.26
C LEU A 90 5.46 3.12 5.17
N ILE A 91 4.49 3.89 4.67
CA ILE A 91 3.10 3.45 4.53
C ILE A 91 3.02 2.24 3.60
N GLY A 92 3.67 2.30 2.43
CA GLY A 92 3.72 1.18 1.49
C GLY A 92 4.37 -0.07 2.11
N GLY A 93 5.50 0.09 2.79
CA GLY A 93 6.22 -1.00 3.46
C GLY A 93 5.38 -1.67 4.55
N VAL A 94 4.67 -0.89 5.37
CA VAL A 94 3.79 -1.41 6.43
C VAL A 94 2.61 -2.19 5.85
N ILE A 95 2.01 -1.72 4.75
CA ILE A 95 0.96 -2.49 4.03
C ILE A 95 1.54 -3.80 3.47
N GLY A 96 2.74 -3.76 2.88
CA GLY A 96 3.44 -4.95 2.40
C GLY A 96 3.72 -5.95 3.52
N LEU A 97 4.16 -5.47 4.69
CA LEU A 97 4.40 -6.28 5.87
C LEU A 97 3.10 -6.93 6.38
N MET A 98 2.02 -6.15 6.45
CA MET A 98 0.70 -6.65 6.81
C MET A 98 0.26 -7.75 5.85
N ALA A 99 0.44 -7.56 4.54
CA ALA A 99 0.11 -8.57 3.53
C ALA A 99 0.94 -9.86 3.70
N VAL A 100 2.23 -9.75 4.04
CA VAL A 100 3.11 -10.91 4.28
C VAL A 100 2.60 -11.79 5.41
N PHE A 101 2.15 -11.19 6.51
CA PHE A 101 1.69 -11.92 7.70
C PHE A 101 0.20 -12.26 7.69
N THR A 102 -0.60 -11.61 6.87
CA THR A 102 -2.07 -11.83 6.83
C THR A 102 -2.48 -12.80 5.73
N LEU A 103 -1.80 -12.77 4.57
CA LEU A 103 -2.23 -13.53 3.39
C LEU A 103 -1.65 -14.94 3.34
N GLY A 104 -2.48 -15.90 2.92
CA GLY A 104 -2.04 -17.24 2.55
C GLY A 104 -1.02 -17.23 1.40
N ARG A 105 -0.27 -18.34 1.24
CA ARG A 105 0.83 -18.45 0.26
C ARG A 105 0.44 -18.07 -1.17
N GLY A 106 -0.73 -18.54 -1.64
CA GLY A 106 -1.23 -18.27 -2.99
C GLY A 106 -1.52 -16.78 -3.20
N ALA A 107 -2.38 -16.20 -2.36
CA ALA A 107 -2.73 -14.78 -2.42
C ALA A 107 -1.48 -13.88 -2.33
N ARG A 108 -0.57 -14.18 -1.42
CA ARG A 108 0.69 -13.44 -1.25
C ARG A 108 1.59 -13.50 -2.48
N THR A 109 1.61 -14.63 -3.18
CA THR A 109 2.35 -14.78 -4.45
C THR A 109 1.69 -13.96 -5.57
N GLY A 110 0.35 -13.95 -5.63
CA GLY A 110 -0.38 -13.08 -6.55
C GLY A 110 -0.10 -11.60 -6.33
N VAL A 111 -0.07 -11.16 -5.07
CA VAL A 111 0.32 -9.78 -4.71
C VAL A 111 1.74 -9.45 -5.15
N LEU A 112 2.70 -10.34 -4.89
CA LEU A 112 4.09 -10.13 -5.33
C LEU A 112 4.20 -9.97 -6.85
N VAL A 113 3.52 -10.84 -7.62
CA VAL A 113 3.51 -10.74 -9.09
C VAL A 113 2.89 -9.41 -9.54
N ALA A 114 1.77 -9.00 -8.95
CA ALA A 114 1.13 -7.73 -9.26
C ALA A 114 2.07 -6.54 -8.94
N LEU A 115 2.76 -6.56 -7.79
CA LEU A 115 3.73 -5.53 -7.42
C LEU A 115 4.90 -5.45 -8.39
N ILE A 116 5.44 -6.61 -8.83
CA ILE A 116 6.51 -6.65 -9.84
C ILE A 116 6.02 -6.01 -11.14
N VAL A 117 4.85 -6.42 -11.63
CA VAL A 117 4.27 -5.87 -12.87
C VAL A 117 4.04 -4.37 -12.77
N LEU A 118 3.49 -3.89 -11.65
CA LEU A 118 3.27 -2.46 -11.44
C LEU A 118 4.59 -1.68 -11.42
N ASN A 119 5.58 -2.15 -10.67
CA ASN A 119 6.88 -1.48 -10.57
C ASN A 119 7.57 -1.41 -11.95
N LEU A 120 7.58 -2.50 -12.71
CA LEU A 120 8.13 -2.51 -14.07
C LEU A 120 7.32 -1.62 -15.04
N ALA A 121 5.99 -1.67 -14.96
CA ALA A 121 5.13 -0.83 -15.79
C ALA A 121 5.34 0.67 -15.51
N SER A 122 5.75 1.03 -14.29
CA SER A 122 6.01 2.43 -13.91
C SER A 122 7.19 3.06 -14.65
N GLU A 123 8.13 2.26 -15.15
CA GLU A 123 9.29 2.74 -15.91
C GLU A 123 8.90 3.26 -17.29
N VAL A 124 7.82 2.70 -17.85
CA VAL A 124 7.34 3.01 -19.21
C VAL A 124 6.02 3.77 -19.24
N ILE A 125 5.22 3.70 -18.16
CA ILE A 125 3.90 4.31 -18.08
C ILE A 125 3.75 5.13 -16.80
N SER A 126 3.23 6.36 -16.93
CA SER A 126 2.87 7.18 -15.77
C SER A 126 1.54 6.75 -15.17
N PHE A 127 1.56 6.31 -13.91
CA PHE A 127 0.32 6.01 -13.16
C PHE A 127 -0.61 7.21 -13.07
N SER A 128 -0.09 8.43 -12.88
CA SER A 128 -0.92 9.65 -12.89
C SER A 128 -1.70 9.80 -14.20
N LYS A 129 -1.06 9.55 -15.35
CA LYS A 129 -1.73 9.60 -16.67
C LYS A 129 -2.80 8.52 -16.81
N ILE A 130 -2.58 7.31 -16.29
CA ILE A 130 -3.60 6.25 -16.29
C ILE A 130 -4.78 6.66 -15.40
N ILE A 131 -4.50 7.09 -14.17
CA ILE A 131 -5.51 7.48 -13.19
C ILE A 131 -6.39 8.60 -13.75
N GLU A 132 -5.80 9.60 -14.43
CA GLU A 132 -6.53 10.70 -15.06
C GLU A 132 -7.44 10.25 -16.22
N LYS A 133 -7.05 9.21 -16.96
CA LYS A 133 -7.82 8.69 -18.10
C LYS A 133 -8.99 7.80 -17.69
N VAL A 134 -8.92 7.16 -16.52
CA VAL A 134 -9.94 6.21 -16.05
C VAL A 134 -10.93 6.91 -15.10
N PRO A 135 -12.20 7.12 -15.48
CA PRO A 135 -13.14 7.96 -14.72
C PRO A 135 -13.28 7.62 -13.22
N PRO A 136 -13.48 6.35 -12.80
CA PRO A 136 -13.60 6.02 -11.38
C PRO A 136 -12.30 6.28 -10.61
N LEU A 137 -11.13 5.99 -11.21
CA LEU A 137 -9.84 6.26 -10.58
C LEU A 137 -9.59 7.76 -10.44
N ARG A 138 -9.89 8.54 -11.48
CA ARG A 138 -9.80 10.00 -11.45
C ARG A 138 -10.68 10.60 -10.36
N TYR A 139 -11.92 10.10 -10.22
CA TYR A 139 -12.84 10.57 -9.20
C TYR A 139 -12.28 10.32 -7.80
N LEU A 140 -11.84 9.11 -7.50
CA LEU A 140 -11.22 8.77 -6.20
C LEU A 140 -9.94 9.57 -5.93
N ASP A 141 -9.11 9.77 -6.96
CA ASP A 141 -7.87 10.55 -6.85
C ASP A 141 -8.16 12.01 -6.49
N ARG A 142 -9.16 12.63 -7.12
CA ARG A 142 -9.55 14.03 -6.88
C ARG A 142 -10.41 14.24 -5.62
N LEU A 143 -11.07 13.21 -5.11
CA LEU A 143 -11.96 13.31 -3.96
C LEU A 143 -11.28 14.00 -2.77
N GLY A 144 -11.82 15.13 -2.32
CA GLY A 144 -11.32 15.87 -1.15
C GLY A 144 -10.09 16.76 -1.39
N ARG A 145 -9.53 16.81 -2.61
CA ARG A 145 -8.51 17.80 -2.95
C ARG A 145 -9.13 19.19 -3.06
N VAL A 146 -8.39 20.21 -2.62
CA VAL A 146 -8.66 21.60 -3.01
C VAL A 146 -8.22 21.74 -4.47
N ALA A 147 -9.15 22.15 -5.32
CA ALA A 147 -9.04 22.10 -6.78
C ALA A 147 -7.93 23.00 -7.34
#